data_AF-A0A7D8Z671-F1
#
_entry.id   AF-A0A7D8Z671-F1
#
_cell.length_a   1.000
_cell.length_b   1.000
_cell.length_c   1.000
_cell.angle_alpha   90.00
_cell.angle_beta   90.00
_cell.angle_gamma   90.00
#
_symmetry.space_group_name_H-M   'P 1'
#
loop_
_entity.id
_entity.type
_entity.pdbx_description
1 polymer ?
#
loop_
_entity_poly.entity_id
_entity_poly.type
_entity_poly.pdbx_seq_one_letter_code
_entity_poly.pdbx_strand_id
1 'polypeptide(L)'
;MLAQTLIRRQLFPGSDALKWGDRKPMLEAELERFRGVDVICLQECDKLQELSSAVPDHEAIEARGVGKAHGCVVLYKRSRFDAAAQLVVSLDDEDLSPDASSESARRGISRQTKNIALAVALGDKEQAGKGVIVVTTHLFWHPRFQYERARQTIVLLRAVRRLQKEKGLESWPVVLAGDLNSQPAETAYQFLAAPQLPLDPVIAKTLEESRIVHTSAVKALSSASEPPSESASGTATPAAKDEDEEAAAKDENSIANTRAPEAEDGIRSLDDLMTMLREVLPEPARSAYETSTWGGEKYGARLPEGITTKAGRNEPMYTCYSPLFKLTLDYLFVLPPLGDTQWSEVTQLLGTPKAEELGNGVPMKGIIAADHLPVGCEVAWA
;
A
#
# COMPACT_ATOMS: atom_id res chain seq x y z
N MET A 1 -2.26 10.71 3.89
CA MET A 1 -1.30 11.64 4.55
C MET A 1 -0.20 11.94 3.55
N LEU A 2 0.49 13.08 3.67
CA LEU A 2 1.66 13.42 2.86
C LEU A 2 2.84 13.68 3.80
N ALA A 3 3.89 12.85 3.77
CA ALA A 3 5.02 13.01 4.69
C ALA A 3 5.69 14.38 4.47
N GLN A 4 6.06 15.08 5.54
CA GLN A 4 6.75 16.36 5.38
C GLN A 4 8.09 16.20 4.68
N THR A 5 8.75 15.06 4.85
CA THR A 5 10.01 14.71 4.18
C THR A 5 9.86 14.48 2.67
N LEU A 6 8.66 14.17 2.17
CA LEU A 6 8.42 13.86 0.76
C LEU A 6 7.99 15.07 -0.08
N ILE A 7 7.67 16.20 0.56
CA ILE A 7 7.16 17.38 -0.13
C ILE A 7 8.20 17.97 -1.08
N ARG A 8 7.83 18.04 -2.36
CA ARG A 8 8.57 18.76 -3.40
C ARG A 8 7.70 19.84 -4.00
N ARG A 9 8.15 21.08 -3.92
CA ARG A 9 7.39 22.22 -4.44
C ARG A 9 7.08 22.11 -5.94
N GLN A 10 7.93 21.45 -6.73
CA GLN A 10 7.67 21.26 -8.16
C GLN A 10 6.47 20.34 -8.44
N LEU A 11 6.14 19.42 -7.52
CA LEU A 11 5.00 18.51 -7.67
C LEU A 11 3.66 19.16 -7.34
N PHE A 12 3.68 20.28 -6.62
CA PHE A 12 2.49 20.98 -6.14
C PHE A 12 2.47 22.45 -6.58
N PRO A 13 2.53 22.75 -7.90
CA PRO A 13 2.48 24.12 -8.38
C PRO A 13 1.16 24.77 -7.96
N GLY A 14 1.26 25.94 -7.32
CA GLY A 14 0.10 26.71 -6.85
C GLY A 14 -0.43 26.34 -5.46
N SER A 15 0.11 25.30 -4.80
CA SER A 15 -0.27 24.97 -3.43
C SER A 15 0.23 26.02 -2.42
N ASP A 16 -0.62 26.37 -1.46
CA ASP A 16 -0.31 27.23 -0.31
C ASP A 16 -0.22 26.45 1.02
N ALA A 17 -0.30 25.12 0.97
CA ALA A 17 -0.37 24.23 2.12
C ALA A 17 0.75 23.16 2.06
N LEU A 18 2.01 23.57 1.91
CA LEU A 18 3.15 22.65 1.81
C LEU A 18 4.02 22.56 3.08
N LYS A 19 3.96 23.58 3.93
CA LYS A 19 4.77 23.61 5.16
C LYS A 19 4.03 22.90 6.28
N TRP A 20 4.78 22.24 7.16
CA TRP A 20 4.20 21.57 8.32
C TRP A 20 3.32 22.48 9.17
N GLY A 21 3.75 23.73 9.42
CA GLY A 21 2.96 24.69 10.20
C GLY A 21 1.61 25.05 9.59
N ASP A 22 1.47 24.96 8.26
CA ASP A 22 0.19 25.16 7.57
C ASP A 22 -0.66 23.87 7.58
N ARG A 23 -0.03 22.71 7.35
CA ARG A 23 -0.71 21.41 7.22
C ARG A 23 -1.13 20.82 8.57
N LYS A 24 -0.32 20.97 9.62
CA LYS A 24 -0.58 20.41 10.95
C LYS A 24 -1.99 20.69 11.47
N PRO A 25 -2.45 21.96 11.59
CA PRO A 25 -3.79 22.23 12.12
C PRO A 25 -4.91 21.65 11.23
N MET A 26 -4.68 21.53 9.93
CA MET A 26 -5.63 20.90 9.00
C MET A 26 -5.68 19.38 9.21
N LEU A 27 -4.53 18.73 9.40
CA LEU A 27 -4.43 17.30 9.70
C LEU A 27 -5.02 16.97 11.07
N GLU A 28 -4.80 17.82 12.09
CA GLU A 28 -5.44 17.68 13.40
C GLU A 28 -6.96 17.78 13.28
N ALA A 29 -7.49 18.75 12.53
CA ALA A 29 -8.92 18.88 12.31
C ALA A 29 -9.53 17.69 11.55
N GLU A 30 -8.80 17.14 10.57
CA GLU A 30 -9.20 15.95 9.83
C GLU A 30 -9.23 14.71 10.73
N LEU A 31 -8.18 14.49 11.53
CA LEU A 31 -8.13 13.38 12.50
C LEU A 31 -9.23 13.50 13.57
N GLU A 32 -9.46 14.70 14.09
CA GLU A 32 -10.53 14.97 15.06
C GLU A 32 -11.91 14.66 14.46
N ARG A 33 -12.13 14.96 13.18
CA ARG A 33 -13.36 14.57 12.46
C ARG A 33 -13.54 13.05 12.44
N PHE A 34 -12.45 12.29 12.34
CA PHE A 34 -12.46 10.82 12.34
C PHE A 34 -12.28 10.18 13.72
N ARG A 35 -12.29 10.93 14.82
CA ARG A 35 -12.19 10.38 16.19
C ARG A 35 -13.28 9.34 16.52
N GLY A 36 -14.40 9.37 15.80
CA GLY A 36 -15.49 8.39 15.93
C GLY A 36 -15.25 7.09 15.16
N VAL A 37 -14.26 7.01 14.28
CA VAL A 37 -13.92 5.82 13.50
C VAL A 37 -13.12 4.84 14.34
N ASP A 38 -13.40 3.54 14.26
CA ASP A 38 -12.77 2.57 15.15
C ASP A 38 -11.32 2.22 14.79
N VAL A 39 -10.99 2.23 13.49
CA VAL A 39 -9.64 1.98 13.00
C VAL A 39 -9.31 2.96 11.86
N ILE A 40 -8.14 3.61 11.92
CA ILE A 40 -7.63 4.53 10.91
C ILE A 40 -6.27 4.02 10.42
N CYS A 41 -6.12 3.83 9.12
CA CYS A 41 -4.87 3.44 8.48
C CYS A 41 -4.22 4.66 7.81
N LEU A 42 -2.96 4.93 8.12
CA LEU A 42 -2.19 6.02 7.53
C LEU A 42 -0.94 5.49 6.84
N GLN A 43 -0.62 6.04 5.66
CA GLN A 43 0.65 5.86 4.96
C GLN A 43 1.43 7.18 5.01
N GLU A 44 2.72 7.18 4.66
CA GLU A 44 3.55 8.41 4.69
C GLU A 44 3.50 9.20 6.01
N CYS A 45 3.41 8.52 7.16
CA CYS A 45 3.38 9.20 8.44
C CYS A 45 4.79 9.38 9.02
N ASP A 46 5.26 10.62 9.14
CA ASP A 46 6.55 10.98 9.76
C ASP A 46 6.41 11.71 11.10
N LYS A 47 5.23 12.28 11.40
CA LYS A 47 5.00 13.20 12.53
C LYS A 47 3.77 12.86 13.38
N LEU A 48 3.43 11.57 13.53
CA LEU A 48 2.23 11.13 14.25
C LEU A 48 2.12 11.68 15.68
N GLN A 49 3.24 11.74 16.42
CA GLN A 49 3.26 12.23 17.80
C GLN A 49 2.70 13.65 17.95
N GLU A 50 2.85 14.50 16.93
CA GLU A 50 2.34 15.86 16.93
C GLU A 50 0.83 15.94 16.67
N LEU A 51 0.20 14.84 16.24
CA LEU A 51 -1.21 14.76 15.83
C LEU A 51 -2.05 13.88 16.77
N SER A 52 -1.42 13.07 17.61
CA SER A 52 -2.09 12.03 18.42
C SER A 52 -3.17 12.57 19.37
N SER A 53 -3.06 13.84 19.80
CA SER A 53 -4.07 14.49 20.64
C SER A 53 -5.42 14.68 19.96
N ALA A 54 -5.49 14.66 18.62
CA ALA A 54 -6.75 14.76 17.87
C ALA A 54 -7.59 13.47 17.93
N VAL A 55 -7.00 12.35 18.37
CA VAL A 55 -7.65 11.04 18.47
C VAL A 55 -7.30 10.38 19.80
N PRO A 56 -7.71 10.96 20.94
CA PRO A 56 -7.17 10.61 22.25
C PRO A 56 -7.50 9.18 22.71
N ASP A 57 -8.56 8.54 22.18
CA ASP A 57 -8.92 7.15 22.47
C ASP A 57 -8.19 6.14 21.56
N HIS A 58 -7.50 6.61 20.53
CA HIS A 58 -6.77 5.74 19.63
C HIS A 58 -5.38 5.43 20.16
N GLU A 59 -4.98 4.18 19.98
CA GLU A 59 -3.61 3.71 20.15
C GLU A 59 -2.99 3.44 18.78
N ALA A 60 -1.70 3.77 18.64
CA ALA A 60 -0.99 3.68 17.38
C ALA A 60 -0.03 2.49 17.39
N ILE A 61 -0.06 1.69 16.33
CA ILE A 61 1.03 0.79 15.96
C ILE A 61 1.65 1.35 14.68
N GLU A 62 2.95 1.63 14.72
CA GLU A 62 3.71 2.23 13.62
C GLU A 62 4.79 1.27 13.11
N ALA A 63 5.02 1.28 11.80
CA ALA A 63 6.12 0.57 11.16
C ALA A 63 6.69 1.37 10.00
N ARG A 64 8.02 1.31 9.81
CA ARG A 64 8.72 2.04 8.76
C ARG A 64 9.75 1.13 8.08
N GLY A 65 9.98 1.34 6.80
CA GLY A 65 11.06 0.68 6.07
C GLY A 65 12.43 1.11 6.61
N VAL A 66 13.43 0.26 6.44
CA VAL A 66 14.79 0.52 6.94
C VAL A 66 15.34 1.82 6.36
N GLY A 67 15.63 2.79 7.24
CA GLY A 67 16.13 4.11 6.87
C GLY A 67 15.07 5.10 6.40
N LYS A 68 13.79 4.73 6.29
CA LYS A 68 12.71 5.65 5.92
C LYS A 68 12.27 6.50 7.12
N ALA A 69 12.12 7.81 6.90
CA ALA A 69 11.62 8.74 7.90
C ALA A 69 10.11 8.59 8.16
N HIS A 70 9.37 8.08 7.19
CA HIS A 70 7.93 7.87 7.24
C HIS A 70 7.58 6.38 7.13
N GLY A 71 6.33 6.04 7.42
CA GLY A 71 5.83 4.68 7.17
C GLY A 71 4.34 4.55 7.33
N CYS A 72 3.91 3.36 7.74
CA CYS A 72 2.51 3.01 7.92
C CYS A 72 2.12 3.01 9.40
N VAL A 73 0.87 3.38 9.66
CA VAL A 73 0.29 3.44 11.00
C VAL A 73 -1.09 2.81 10.99
N VAL A 74 -1.38 1.98 11.98
CA VAL A 74 -2.75 1.60 12.35
C VAL A 74 -3.08 2.25 13.69
N LEU A 75 -4.06 3.15 13.67
CA LEU A 75 -4.68 3.73 14.85
C LEU A 75 -5.96 2.97 15.16
N TYR A 76 -6.12 2.41 16.35
CA TYR A 76 -7.36 1.71 16.74
C TYR A 76 -7.90 2.23 18.08
N LYS A 77 -9.22 2.27 18.24
CA LYS A 77 -9.83 2.67 19.52
C LYS A 77 -9.53 1.64 20.61
N ARG A 78 -8.86 2.09 21.67
CA ARG A 78 -8.60 1.27 22.87
C ARG A 78 -9.88 0.90 23.61
N SER A 79 -10.93 1.71 23.50
CA SER A 79 -12.23 1.40 24.09
C SER A 79 -12.91 0.17 23.47
N ARG A 80 -12.62 -0.16 22.21
CA ARG A 80 -13.26 -1.27 21.47
C ARG A 80 -12.36 -2.49 21.27
N PHE A 81 -11.06 -2.28 21.05
CA PHE A 81 -10.14 -3.35 20.66
C PHE A 81 -8.94 -3.51 21.59
N ASP A 82 -8.41 -4.73 21.63
CA ASP A 82 -7.04 -5.05 22.08
C ASP A 82 -6.21 -5.54 20.89
N ALA A 83 -4.94 -5.14 20.80
CA ALA A 83 -4.02 -5.67 19.80
C ALA A 83 -3.55 -7.08 20.21
N ALA A 84 -4.09 -8.11 19.54
CA ALA A 84 -3.79 -9.52 19.82
C ALA A 84 -2.48 -9.99 19.15
N ALA A 85 -2.17 -9.44 17.97
CA ALA A 85 -0.92 -9.71 17.26
C ALA A 85 -0.59 -8.56 16.29
N GLN A 86 0.68 -8.43 15.96
CA GLN A 86 1.14 -7.53 14.90
C GLN A 86 2.20 -8.23 14.04
N LEU A 87 2.23 -7.87 12.76
CA LEU A 87 3.23 -8.33 11.81
C LEU A 87 3.68 -7.15 10.93
N VAL A 88 4.97 -6.89 10.92
CA VAL A 88 5.60 -5.98 9.96
C VAL A 88 6.28 -6.83 8.91
N VAL A 89 5.89 -6.65 7.66
CA VAL A 89 6.44 -7.37 6.50
C VAL A 89 7.36 -6.44 5.75
N SER A 90 8.66 -6.74 5.70
CA SER A 90 9.59 -6.10 4.77
C SER A 90 9.39 -6.73 3.40
N LEU A 91 8.78 -6.00 2.45
CA LEU A 91 8.34 -6.59 1.18
C LEU A 91 9.51 -7.01 0.29
N ASP A 92 10.68 -6.38 0.46
CA ASP A 92 11.91 -6.78 -0.25
C ASP A 92 12.46 -8.13 0.27
N ASP A 93 12.17 -8.47 1.54
CA ASP A 93 12.72 -9.62 2.26
C ASP A 93 11.77 -10.84 2.30
N GLU A 94 10.68 -10.82 1.54
CA GLU A 94 9.81 -12.00 1.41
C GLU A 94 10.15 -12.80 0.14
N ASP A 95 10.09 -14.13 0.26
CA ASP A 95 10.34 -15.02 -0.85
C ASP A 95 9.14 -15.06 -1.79
N LEU A 96 9.34 -14.64 -3.05
CA LEU A 96 8.36 -14.89 -4.11
C LEU A 96 8.38 -16.38 -4.50
N SER A 97 9.55 -17.02 -4.53
CA SER A 97 9.76 -18.42 -4.91
C SER A 97 10.59 -19.16 -3.85
N PRO A 98 9.98 -19.60 -2.73
CA PRO A 98 10.71 -20.18 -1.59
C PRO A 98 11.62 -21.37 -1.95
N ASP A 99 11.24 -22.16 -2.96
CA ASP A 99 11.97 -23.35 -3.40
C ASP A 99 13.16 -23.07 -4.34
N ALA A 100 13.43 -21.81 -4.68
CA ALA A 100 14.55 -21.46 -5.54
C ALA A 100 15.90 -21.61 -4.81
N SER A 101 16.95 -21.93 -5.56
CA SER A 101 18.26 -22.29 -5.00
C SER A 101 19.12 -21.12 -4.54
N SER A 102 18.95 -19.93 -5.13
CA SER A 102 19.69 -18.71 -4.75
C SER A 102 18.77 -17.70 -4.08
N GLU A 103 19.34 -16.85 -3.21
CA GLU A 103 18.56 -15.79 -2.57
C GLU A 103 17.90 -14.86 -3.59
N SER A 104 18.65 -14.42 -4.60
CA SER A 104 18.13 -13.59 -5.69
C SER A 104 16.91 -14.24 -6.37
N ALA A 105 17.02 -15.52 -6.74
CA ALA A 105 15.93 -16.23 -7.39
C ALA A 105 14.73 -16.47 -6.46
N ARG A 106 14.96 -16.60 -5.14
CA ARG A 106 13.88 -16.71 -4.16
C ARG A 106 13.13 -15.40 -3.97
N ARG A 107 13.87 -14.29 -3.84
CA ARG A 107 13.29 -12.95 -3.63
C ARG A 107 12.54 -12.50 -4.87
N GLY A 108 13.16 -12.57 -6.05
CA GLY A 108 12.54 -12.15 -7.30
C GLY A 108 12.26 -10.65 -7.40
N ILE A 109 13.02 -9.80 -6.68
CA ILE A 109 12.82 -8.35 -6.64
C ILE A 109 13.34 -7.67 -7.92
N SER A 110 12.55 -6.76 -8.47
CA SER A 110 12.95 -5.92 -9.62
C SER A 110 13.63 -4.62 -9.18
N ARG A 111 13.38 -4.16 -7.95
CA ARG A 111 14.01 -2.98 -7.35
C ARG A 111 13.99 -3.10 -5.83
N GLN A 112 15.05 -2.63 -5.17
CA GLN A 112 14.98 -2.43 -3.71
C GLN A 112 14.09 -1.23 -3.43
N THR A 113 13.05 -1.42 -2.62
CA THR A 113 11.98 -0.43 -2.39
C THR A 113 11.90 0.03 -0.94
N LYS A 114 12.35 -0.83 0.00
CA LYS A 114 12.17 -0.68 1.44
C LYS A 114 10.70 -0.48 1.84
N ASN A 115 9.75 -0.87 0.98
CA ASN A 115 8.33 -0.80 1.32
C ASN A 115 8.02 -1.87 2.36
N ILE A 116 7.09 -1.54 3.25
CA ILE A 116 6.59 -2.45 4.28
C ILE A 116 5.09 -2.57 4.18
N ALA A 117 4.57 -3.66 4.73
CA ALA A 117 3.18 -3.75 5.13
C ALA A 117 3.09 -3.95 6.64
N LEU A 118 2.06 -3.38 7.25
CA LEU A 118 1.74 -3.52 8.66
C LEU A 118 0.39 -4.22 8.79
N ALA A 119 0.37 -5.39 9.41
CA ALA A 119 -0.84 -6.11 9.76
C ALA A 119 -1.02 -6.12 11.28
N VAL A 120 -2.21 -5.79 11.76
CA VAL A 120 -2.56 -5.77 13.18
C VAL A 120 -3.85 -6.58 13.37
N ALA A 121 -3.79 -7.61 14.20
CA ALA A 121 -4.94 -8.36 14.64
C ALA A 121 -5.57 -7.66 15.86
N LEU A 122 -6.80 -7.18 15.70
CA LEU A 122 -7.56 -6.44 16.70
C LEU A 122 -8.69 -7.31 17.24
N GLY A 123 -8.56 -7.76 18.49
CA GLY A 123 -9.60 -8.52 19.19
C GLY A 123 -10.68 -7.60 19.74
N ASP A 124 -11.94 -7.93 19.52
CA ASP A 124 -13.09 -7.16 20.02
C ASP A 124 -13.28 -7.42 21.52
N LYS A 125 -13.34 -6.34 22.31
CA LYS A 125 -13.46 -6.41 23.77
C LYS A 125 -14.81 -6.89 24.26
N GLU A 126 -15.86 -6.67 23.47
CA GLU A 126 -17.22 -7.02 23.83
C GLU A 126 -17.58 -8.42 23.31
N GLN A 127 -16.95 -8.85 22.21
CA GLN A 127 -17.21 -10.13 21.56
C GLN A 127 -16.00 -11.07 21.67
N ALA A 128 -15.94 -11.83 22.76
CA ALA A 128 -14.88 -12.80 23.02
C ALA A 128 -14.66 -13.75 21.83
N GLY A 129 -13.40 -13.86 21.39
CA GLY A 129 -12.99 -14.71 20.27
C GLY A 129 -13.26 -14.12 18.88
N LYS A 130 -13.90 -12.96 18.79
CA LYS A 130 -14.05 -12.21 17.53
C LYS A 130 -13.02 -11.10 17.43
N GLY A 131 -12.69 -10.74 16.19
CA GLY A 131 -11.77 -9.66 15.90
C GLY A 131 -11.64 -9.46 14.40
N VAL A 132 -10.72 -8.59 14.01
CA VAL A 132 -10.43 -8.25 12.62
C VAL A 132 -8.92 -8.09 12.46
N ILE A 133 -8.38 -8.53 11.32
CA ILE A 133 -7.00 -8.22 10.95
C ILE A 133 -7.02 -7.03 9.99
N VAL A 134 -6.43 -5.93 10.41
CA VAL A 134 -6.30 -4.72 9.61
C VAL A 134 -4.89 -4.66 9.05
N VAL A 135 -4.78 -4.56 7.73
CA VAL A 135 -3.52 -4.50 7.01
C VAL A 135 -3.43 -3.15 6.32
N THR A 136 -2.30 -2.46 6.45
CA THR A 136 -1.99 -1.26 5.67
C THR A 136 -0.64 -1.38 5.00
N THR A 137 -0.53 -0.90 3.76
CA THR A 137 0.71 -0.84 3.00
C THR A 137 0.77 0.42 2.16
N HIS A 138 1.98 0.75 1.71
CA HIS A 138 2.23 1.74 0.66
C HIS A 138 3.14 1.09 -0.36
N LEU A 139 2.55 0.55 -1.44
CA LEU A 139 3.28 -0.18 -2.49
C LEU A 139 4.17 0.76 -3.31
N PHE A 140 5.07 0.18 -4.09
CA PHE A 140 6.09 0.94 -4.78
C PHE A 140 5.52 1.92 -5.83
N TRP A 141 5.87 3.20 -5.69
CA TRP A 141 5.25 4.32 -6.43
C TRP A 141 5.60 4.40 -7.92
N HIS A 142 6.77 3.90 -8.33
CA HIS A 142 7.28 4.22 -9.66
C HIS A 142 6.45 3.58 -10.78
N PRO A 143 5.91 4.35 -11.75
CA PRO A 143 4.94 3.85 -12.72
C PRO A 143 5.48 2.69 -13.57
N ARG A 144 6.79 2.69 -13.85
CA ARG A 144 7.49 1.66 -14.65
C ARG A 144 7.74 0.31 -13.95
N PHE A 145 7.36 0.16 -12.67
CA PHE A 145 7.61 -1.06 -11.88
C PHE A 145 6.30 -1.77 -11.49
N GLN A 146 5.41 -1.99 -12.46
CA GLN A 146 4.17 -2.77 -12.23
C GLN A 146 4.47 -4.21 -11.78
N TYR A 147 5.54 -4.82 -12.29
CA TYR A 147 6.01 -6.13 -11.81
C TYR A 147 6.32 -6.12 -10.32
N GLU A 148 7.02 -5.08 -9.81
CA GLU A 148 7.32 -5.01 -8.38
C GLU A 148 6.03 -4.92 -7.56
N ARG A 149 5.07 -4.08 -7.96
CA ARG A 149 3.79 -3.99 -7.25
C ARG A 149 3.01 -5.30 -7.28
N ALA A 150 3.05 -6.02 -8.41
CA ALA A 150 2.43 -7.34 -8.53
C ALA A 150 3.10 -8.37 -7.59
N ARG A 151 4.44 -8.41 -7.55
CA ARG A 151 5.20 -9.22 -6.60
C ARG A 151 4.87 -8.87 -5.15
N GLN A 152 4.96 -7.59 -4.79
CA GLN A 152 4.69 -7.06 -3.45
C GLN A 152 3.29 -7.47 -2.98
N THR A 153 2.29 -7.42 -3.87
CA THR A 153 0.92 -7.85 -3.58
C THR A 153 0.86 -9.34 -3.22
N ILE A 154 1.52 -10.21 -3.99
CA ILE A 154 1.53 -11.66 -3.74
C ILE A 154 2.21 -11.98 -2.39
N VAL A 155 3.40 -11.43 -2.14
CA VAL A 155 4.13 -11.73 -0.89
C VAL A 155 3.42 -11.16 0.33
N LEU A 156 2.78 -10.00 0.20
CA LEU A 156 1.90 -9.44 1.24
C LEU A 156 0.76 -10.38 1.59
N LEU A 157 0.02 -10.86 0.58
CA LEU A 157 -1.09 -11.78 0.79
C LEU A 157 -0.63 -13.06 1.50
N ARG A 158 0.53 -13.62 1.12
CA ARG A 158 1.08 -14.82 1.77
C ARG A 158 1.41 -14.55 3.23
N ALA A 159 2.05 -13.43 3.54
CA ALA A 159 2.41 -13.07 4.90
C ALA A 159 1.16 -12.89 5.78
N VAL A 160 0.09 -12.30 5.24
CA VAL A 160 -1.20 -12.16 5.93
C VAL A 160 -1.88 -13.51 6.18
N ARG A 161 -1.91 -14.40 5.18
CA ARG A 161 -2.45 -15.76 5.37
C ARG A 161 -1.63 -16.58 6.36
N ARG A 162 -0.30 -16.41 6.35
CA ARG A 162 0.62 -17.00 7.34
C ARG A 162 0.29 -16.51 8.75
N LEU A 163 0.08 -15.20 8.94
CA LEU A 163 -0.34 -14.63 10.21
C LEU A 163 -1.66 -15.24 10.72
N GLN A 164 -2.67 -15.35 9.86
CA GLN A 164 -3.96 -15.97 10.22
C GLN A 164 -3.77 -17.38 10.76
N LYS A 165 -3.02 -18.22 10.03
CA LYS A 165 -2.77 -19.61 10.40
C LYS A 165 -1.92 -19.76 11.66
N GLU A 166 -0.83 -19.02 11.77
CA GLU A 166 0.10 -19.13 12.91
C GLU A 166 -0.52 -18.64 14.23
N LYS A 167 -1.52 -17.74 14.15
CA LYS A 167 -2.19 -17.18 15.32
C LYS A 167 -3.56 -17.80 15.60
N GLY A 168 -4.03 -18.74 14.77
CA GLY A 168 -5.37 -19.34 14.93
C GLY A 168 -6.50 -18.33 14.70
N LEU A 169 -6.31 -17.40 13.75
CA LEU A 169 -7.21 -16.28 13.43
C LEU A 169 -7.85 -16.45 12.04
N GLU A 170 -8.01 -17.69 11.58
CA GLU A 170 -8.58 -17.98 10.26
C GLU A 170 -10.05 -17.53 10.12
N SER A 171 -10.78 -17.47 11.24
CA SER A 171 -12.15 -16.94 11.29
C SER A 171 -12.22 -15.42 11.34
N TRP A 172 -11.09 -14.71 11.55
CA TRP A 172 -11.09 -13.26 11.61
C TRP A 172 -11.02 -12.70 10.19
N PRO A 173 -11.93 -11.80 9.80
CA PRO A 173 -11.85 -11.14 8.50
C PRO A 173 -10.58 -10.31 8.39
N VAL A 174 -10.12 -10.14 7.16
CA VAL A 174 -8.98 -9.28 6.84
C VAL A 174 -9.46 -8.10 6.03
N VAL A 175 -9.17 -6.90 6.52
CA VAL A 175 -9.33 -5.63 5.79
C VAL A 175 -7.95 -5.15 5.35
N LEU A 176 -7.68 -5.19 4.05
CA LEU A 176 -6.50 -4.62 3.42
C LEU A 176 -6.81 -3.20 2.96
N ALA A 177 -6.25 -2.23 3.68
CA ALA A 177 -6.27 -0.81 3.35
C ALA A 177 -4.92 -0.37 2.75
N GLY A 178 -4.94 0.72 2.00
CA GLY A 178 -3.73 1.49 1.74
C GLY A 178 -3.56 1.96 0.32
N ASP A 179 -2.45 2.66 0.12
CA ASP A 179 -2.01 3.15 -1.18
C ASP A 179 -1.30 2.03 -1.93
N LEU A 180 -1.97 1.48 -2.94
CA LEU A 180 -1.41 0.43 -3.77
C LEU A 180 -0.55 0.97 -4.91
N ASN A 181 -0.46 2.29 -5.08
CA ASN A 181 0.17 2.95 -6.22
C ASN A 181 -0.24 2.32 -7.56
N SER A 182 -1.48 1.81 -7.62
CA SER A 182 -2.00 1.11 -8.76
C SER A 182 -3.41 1.52 -9.07
N GLN A 183 -3.64 1.92 -10.31
CA GLN A 183 -4.99 2.24 -10.79
C GLN A 183 -5.82 0.98 -11.00
N PRO A 184 -7.16 1.08 -11.06
CA PRO A 184 -7.98 -0.10 -11.27
C PRO A 184 -7.66 -0.84 -12.58
N ALA A 185 -7.17 -0.12 -13.60
CA ALA A 185 -6.71 -0.71 -14.86
C ALA A 185 -5.23 -1.15 -14.84
N GLU A 186 -4.67 -1.54 -13.69
CA GLU A 186 -3.30 -2.03 -13.55
C GLU A 186 -3.22 -3.36 -12.78
N THR A 187 -2.08 -4.05 -12.93
CA THR A 187 -1.91 -5.44 -12.50
C THR A 187 -2.22 -5.68 -11.03
N ALA A 188 -1.68 -4.88 -10.10
CA ALA A 188 -1.84 -5.13 -8.67
C ALA A 188 -3.31 -5.04 -8.22
N TYR A 189 -4.08 -4.10 -8.77
CA TYR A 189 -5.51 -4.02 -8.51
C TYR A 189 -6.25 -5.22 -9.10
N GLN A 190 -5.98 -5.57 -10.36
CA GLN A 190 -6.64 -6.71 -11.01
C GLN A 190 -6.30 -8.04 -10.35
N PHE A 191 -5.10 -8.19 -9.77
CA PHE A 191 -4.73 -9.35 -8.96
C PHE A 191 -5.64 -9.52 -7.74
N LEU A 192 -6.01 -8.42 -7.07
CA LEU A 192 -6.92 -8.47 -5.93
C LEU A 192 -8.38 -8.67 -6.37
N ALA A 193 -8.83 -7.89 -7.36
CA ALA A 193 -10.23 -7.79 -7.73
C ALA A 193 -10.73 -8.87 -8.72
N ALA A 194 -9.82 -9.52 -9.46
CA ALA A 194 -10.18 -10.53 -10.46
C ALA A 194 -9.09 -11.62 -10.68
N PRO A 195 -8.55 -12.26 -9.62
CA PRO A 195 -7.42 -13.22 -9.73
C PRO A 195 -7.70 -14.44 -10.63
N GLN A 196 -8.97 -14.75 -10.87
CA GLN A 196 -9.39 -15.91 -11.68
C GLN A 196 -9.57 -15.59 -13.16
N LEU A 197 -9.58 -14.31 -13.53
CA LEU A 197 -9.71 -13.91 -14.93
C LEU A 197 -8.31 -13.68 -15.54
N PRO A 198 -8.13 -13.94 -16.84
CA PRO A 198 -6.96 -13.45 -17.56
C PRO A 198 -6.90 -11.92 -17.45
N LEU A 199 -5.69 -11.37 -17.34
CA LEU A 199 -5.51 -9.93 -17.46
C LEU A 199 -5.92 -9.46 -18.86
N ASP A 200 -6.46 -8.25 -18.92
CA ASP A 200 -6.66 -7.56 -20.19
C ASP A 200 -5.32 -7.49 -20.96
N PRO A 201 -5.29 -7.74 -22.29
CA PRO A 201 -4.05 -7.75 -23.06
C PRO A 201 -3.18 -6.50 -22.91
N VAL A 202 -3.79 -5.32 -22.73
CA VAL A 202 -3.04 -4.07 -22.53
C VAL A 202 -2.34 -4.05 -21.16
N ILE A 203 -3.03 -4.53 -20.12
CA ILE A 203 -2.49 -4.65 -18.76
C ILE A 203 -1.38 -5.72 -18.74
N ALA A 204 -1.62 -6.87 -19.36
CA ALA A 204 -0.63 -7.94 -19.48
C ALA A 204 0.65 -7.47 -20.19
N LYS A 205 0.50 -6.72 -21.29
CA LYS A 205 1.62 -6.13 -22.01
C LYS A 205 2.40 -5.14 -21.15
N THR A 206 1.71 -4.28 -20.41
CA THR A 206 2.35 -3.29 -19.53
C THR A 206 3.13 -3.95 -18.40
N LEU A 207 2.58 -5.03 -17.82
CA LEU A 207 3.29 -5.86 -16.85
C LEU A 207 4.57 -6.44 -17.46
N GLU A 208 4.48 -7.03 -18.65
CA GLU A 208 5.63 -7.63 -19.33
C GLU A 208 6.73 -6.60 -19.61
N GLU A 209 6.37 -5.39 -20.08
CA GLU A 209 7.30 -4.28 -20.28
C GLU A 209 7.94 -3.78 -18.96
N SER A 210 7.29 -4.01 -17.82
CA SER A 210 7.78 -3.64 -16.50
C SER A 210 8.67 -4.69 -15.83
N ARG A 211 8.89 -5.85 -16.48
CA ARG A 211 9.84 -6.88 -16.03
C ARG A 211 11.26 -6.41 -16.34
N ILE A 212 11.76 -5.53 -15.49
CA ILE A 212 13.11 -4.94 -15.55
C ILE A 212 13.80 -5.08 -14.20
N VAL A 213 15.13 -5.10 -14.18
CA VAL A 213 15.91 -5.23 -12.93
C VAL A 213 16.77 -3.98 -12.74
N HIS A 214 16.54 -3.26 -11.65
CA HIS A 214 17.31 -2.09 -11.26
C HIS A 214 18.58 -2.50 -10.50
N THR A 215 19.67 -1.74 -10.67
CA THR A 215 20.94 -2.00 -9.97
C THR A 215 20.82 -2.07 -8.44
N SER A 216 19.83 -1.41 -7.83
CA SER A 216 19.58 -1.50 -6.38
C SER A 216 19.10 -2.89 -5.93
N ALA A 217 18.35 -3.62 -6.76
CA ALA A 217 17.96 -5.00 -6.45
C ALA A 217 19.21 -5.90 -6.38
N VAL A 218 20.09 -5.79 -7.38
CA VAL A 218 21.35 -6.55 -7.43
C VAL A 218 22.23 -6.25 -6.22
N LYS A 219 22.39 -4.96 -5.88
CA LYS A 219 23.18 -4.54 -4.71
C LYS A 219 22.63 -5.12 -3.42
N ALA A 220 21.32 -4.97 -3.17
CA ALA A 220 20.65 -5.43 -1.96
C ALA A 220 20.88 -6.95 -1.72
N LEU A 221 20.76 -7.74 -2.79
CA LEU A 221 20.90 -9.20 -2.72
C LEU A 221 22.37 -9.66 -2.65
N SER A 222 23.31 -8.88 -3.21
CA SER A 222 24.75 -9.16 -3.09
C SER A 222 25.33 -8.82 -1.72
N SER A 223 24.83 -7.78 -1.05
CA SER A 223 25.29 -7.37 0.28
C SER A 223 24.81 -8.28 1.40
N ALA A 224 23.76 -9.07 1.17
CA ALA A 224 23.26 -10.05 2.14
C ALA A 224 24.16 -11.28 2.27
N SER A 225 25.12 -11.47 1.35
CA SER A 225 25.99 -12.65 1.29
C SER A 225 27.33 -12.52 2.05
N GLU A 226 27.68 -11.33 2.55
CA GLU A 226 28.91 -11.12 3.34
C GLU A 226 28.63 -11.19 4.86
N PRO A 227 29.29 -12.08 5.63
CA PRO A 227 29.17 -12.06 7.09
C PRO A 227 29.80 -10.78 7.66
N PRO A 228 29.29 -10.25 8.80
CA PRO A 228 29.87 -9.08 9.43
C PRO A 228 31.31 -9.39 9.85
N SER A 229 32.29 -8.69 9.27
CA SER A 229 33.66 -8.80 9.75
C SER A 229 33.80 -8.04 11.06
N GLU A 230 34.05 -8.77 12.16
CA GLU A 230 34.55 -8.17 13.39
C GLU A 230 36.00 -7.70 13.17
N SER A 231 36.16 -6.46 12.72
CA SER A 231 37.40 -5.72 13.01
C SER A 231 37.08 -4.27 13.33
N ALA A 232 37.07 -3.99 14.63
CA ALA A 232 37.14 -2.63 15.14
C ALA A 232 38.57 -2.12 14.98
N SER A 233 38.78 -1.11 14.13
CA SER A 233 39.81 -0.09 14.34
C SER A 233 39.42 1.18 13.59
N GLY A 234 39.37 2.28 14.34
CA GLY A 234 38.67 3.49 13.96
C GLY A 234 39.31 4.30 12.84
N THR A 235 38.47 4.94 12.05
CA THR A 235 38.53 6.39 11.81
C THR A 235 37.11 6.84 11.47
N ALA A 236 36.60 7.85 12.19
CA ALA A 236 35.28 8.40 11.94
C ALA A 236 35.25 9.15 10.61
N THR A 237 34.95 8.42 9.54
CA THR A 237 34.54 8.99 8.26
C THR A 237 33.08 9.45 8.42
N PRO A 238 32.71 10.67 8.00
CA PRO A 238 31.33 11.12 8.11
C PRO A 238 30.43 10.11 7.39
N ALA A 239 29.37 9.67 8.07
CA ALA A 239 28.32 8.87 7.46
C ALA A 239 27.96 9.48 6.10
N ALA A 240 28.26 8.75 5.03
CA ALA A 240 27.73 9.08 3.73
C ALA A 240 26.23 9.18 3.94
N LYS A 241 25.67 10.37 3.66
CA LYS A 241 24.23 10.52 3.55
C LYS A 241 23.82 9.52 2.48
N ASP A 242 23.18 8.44 2.88
CA ASP A 242 22.24 7.74 2.01
C ASP A 242 21.17 8.78 1.71
N GLU A 243 21.45 9.61 0.70
CA GLU A 243 20.45 10.46 0.08
C GLU A 243 19.37 9.49 -0.38
N ASP A 244 18.19 9.54 0.26
CA ASP A 244 17.00 8.85 -0.18
C ASP A 244 16.91 8.98 -1.71
N GLU A 245 17.22 7.91 -2.45
CA GLU A 245 17.16 7.91 -3.92
C GLU A 245 15.72 8.12 -4.43
N GLU A 246 14.72 8.04 -3.54
CA GLU A 246 13.38 8.58 -3.80
C GLU A 246 13.47 10.07 -4.20
N ALA A 247 14.37 10.86 -3.60
CA ALA A 247 14.57 12.30 -3.80
C ALA A 247 15.19 12.71 -5.16
N ALA A 248 15.81 11.80 -5.90
CA ALA A 248 16.68 12.14 -7.04
C ALA A 248 16.05 11.95 -8.44
N ALA A 249 14.83 11.41 -8.55
CA ALA A 249 14.19 11.24 -9.86
C ALA A 249 13.79 12.60 -10.45
N LYS A 250 14.68 13.18 -11.29
CA LYS A 250 14.39 14.36 -12.14
C LYS A 250 13.38 14.05 -13.26
N ASP A 251 13.06 12.76 -13.45
CA ASP A 251 12.07 12.23 -14.37
C ASP A 251 11.42 10.99 -13.73
N GLU A 252 10.13 11.09 -13.40
CA GLU A 252 9.33 10.03 -12.76
C GLU A 252 9.09 8.81 -13.68
N ASN A 253 9.47 8.91 -14.96
CA ASN A 253 9.46 7.80 -15.91
C ASN A 253 10.83 7.22 -16.20
N SER A 254 11.90 7.71 -15.57
CA SER A 254 13.25 7.24 -15.85
C SER A 254 13.42 5.78 -15.45
N ILE A 255 13.91 4.98 -16.41
CA ILE A 255 14.34 3.60 -16.19
C ILE A 255 15.88 3.50 -16.19
N ALA A 256 16.57 4.58 -15.83
CA ALA A 256 18.02 4.56 -15.71
C ALA A 256 18.47 3.46 -14.74
N ASN A 257 19.63 2.87 -15.01
CA ASN A 257 20.21 1.78 -14.21
C ASN A 257 19.33 0.51 -14.16
N THR A 258 18.53 0.26 -15.20
CA THR A 258 17.79 -0.98 -15.35
C THR A 258 18.32 -1.83 -16.51
N ARG A 259 18.15 -3.14 -16.40
CA ARG A 259 18.40 -4.12 -17.47
C ARG A 259 17.24 -5.10 -17.60
N ALA A 260 17.22 -5.86 -18.69
CA ALA A 260 16.34 -7.01 -18.83
C ALA A 260 16.67 -8.07 -17.76
N PRO A 261 15.67 -8.85 -17.32
CA PRO A 261 15.85 -9.90 -16.33
C PRO A 261 16.65 -11.07 -16.90
N GLU A 262 17.50 -11.64 -16.06
CA GLU A 262 18.25 -12.86 -16.26
C GLU A 262 17.64 -13.97 -15.39
N ALA A 263 17.98 -15.24 -15.67
CA ALA A 263 17.38 -16.38 -14.97
C ALA A 263 17.65 -16.36 -13.45
N GLU A 264 18.80 -15.80 -13.03
CA GLU A 264 19.21 -15.71 -11.62
C GLU A 264 18.46 -14.63 -10.82
N ASP A 265 17.81 -13.68 -11.50
CA ASP A 265 17.07 -12.61 -10.82
C ASP A 265 15.73 -13.09 -10.23
N GLY A 266 15.25 -14.26 -10.63
CA GLY A 266 13.95 -14.78 -10.15
C GLY A 266 12.72 -13.99 -10.63
N ILE A 267 12.86 -13.19 -11.70
CA ILE A 267 11.75 -12.39 -12.25
C ILE A 267 10.77 -13.28 -13.00
N ARG A 268 9.61 -13.56 -12.38
CA ARG A 268 8.61 -14.51 -12.86
C ARG A 268 7.81 -13.98 -14.05
N SER A 269 7.28 -14.92 -14.85
CA SER A 269 6.35 -14.61 -15.94
C SER A 269 4.98 -14.23 -15.39
N LEU A 270 4.11 -13.62 -16.21
CA LEU A 270 2.71 -13.37 -15.82
C LEU A 270 1.99 -14.67 -15.42
N ASP A 271 2.18 -15.76 -16.17
CA ASP A 271 1.51 -17.04 -15.89
C ASP A 271 1.96 -17.63 -14.55
N ASP A 272 3.25 -17.54 -14.22
CA ASP A 272 3.80 -17.96 -12.93
C ASP A 272 3.20 -17.10 -11.80
N LEU A 273 3.18 -15.77 -11.96
CA LEU A 273 2.61 -14.85 -10.96
C LEU A 273 1.12 -15.12 -10.73
N MET A 274 0.34 -15.33 -11.79
CA MET A 274 -1.09 -15.66 -11.69
C MET A 274 -1.31 -17.00 -10.99
N THR A 275 -0.45 -17.99 -11.24
CA THR A 275 -0.50 -19.28 -10.53
C THR A 275 -0.26 -19.08 -9.04
N MET A 276 0.84 -18.42 -8.67
CA MET A 276 1.18 -18.11 -7.27
C MET A 276 0.12 -17.25 -6.57
N LEU A 277 -0.51 -16.33 -7.29
CA LEU A 277 -1.59 -15.49 -6.79
C LEU A 277 -2.82 -16.34 -6.44
N ARG A 278 -3.24 -17.24 -7.32
CA ARG A 278 -4.44 -18.09 -7.11
C ARG A 278 -4.27 -19.07 -5.96
N GLU A 279 -3.04 -19.48 -5.63
CA GLU A 279 -2.75 -20.29 -4.46
C GLU A 279 -3.05 -19.55 -3.14
N VAL A 280 -2.78 -18.25 -3.08
CA VAL A 280 -2.97 -17.44 -1.86
C VAL A 280 -4.30 -16.67 -1.84
N LEU A 281 -4.87 -16.41 -3.01
CA LEU A 281 -6.11 -15.68 -3.23
C LEU A 281 -7.01 -16.42 -4.23
N PRO A 282 -7.65 -17.53 -3.81
CA PRO A 282 -8.46 -18.37 -4.69
C PRO A 282 -9.78 -17.71 -5.11
N GLU A 283 -10.24 -16.71 -4.37
CA GLU A 283 -11.43 -15.91 -4.71
C GLU A 283 -11.08 -14.43 -4.76
N PRO A 284 -11.78 -13.60 -5.55
CA PRO A 284 -11.55 -12.16 -5.57
C PRO A 284 -11.71 -11.52 -4.19
N ALA A 285 -10.78 -10.64 -3.81
CA ALA A 285 -11.00 -9.71 -2.72
C ALA A 285 -12.09 -8.70 -3.11
N ARG A 286 -12.93 -8.32 -2.14
CA ARG A 286 -14.03 -7.38 -2.34
C ARG A 286 -13.58 -5.98 -1.98
N SER A 287 -13.40 -5.12 -2.99
CA SER A 287 -13.24 -3.69 -2.72
C SER A 287 -14.55 -3.10 -2.19
N ALA A 288 -14.45 -2.29 -1.14
CA ALA A 288 -15.59 -1.67 -0.48
C ALA A 288 -16.39 -0.77 -1.42
N TYR A 289 -15.73 0.03 -2.25
CA TYR A 289 -16.41 0.92 -3.18
C TYR A 289 -16.91 0.18 -4.42
N GLU A 290 -16.10 -0.72 -4.99
CA GLU A 290 -16.46 -1.48 -6.20
C GLU A 290 -17.72 -2.33 -6.01
N THR A 291 -17.85 -2.97 -4.84
CA THR A 291 -18.96 -3.89 -4.52
C THR A 291 -20.22 -3.19 -4.04
N SER A 292 -20.20 -1.87 -3.87
CA SER A 292 -21.32 -1.07 -3.39
C SER A 292 -22.05 -0.34 -4.53
N THR A 293 -23.26 0.15 -4.24
CA THR A 293 -24.06 0.98 -5.15
C THR A 293 -23.96 2.48 -4.83
N TRP A 294 -22.75 2.96 -4.54
CA TRP A 294 -22.54 4.37 -4.21
C TRP A 294 -22.66 5.31 -5.44
N GLY A 295 -23.13 6.53 -5.18
CA GLY A 295 -23.56 7.50 -6.20
C GLY A 295 -22.55 8.56 -6.60
N GLY A 296 -21.27 8.43 -6.23
CA GLY A 296 -20.24 9.41 -6.58
C GLY A 296 -19.69 9.26 -8.00
N GLU A 297 -18.69 10.09 -8.32
CA GLU A 297 -17.96 10.01 -9.58
C GLU A 297 -17.07 8.75 -9.59
N LYS A 298 -17.12 8.00 -10.68
CA LYS A 298 -16.53 6.65 -10.75
C LYS A 298 -15.38 6.55 -11.74
N TYR A 299 -14.36 5.77 -11.40
CA TYR A 299 -13.18 5.52 -12.23
C TYR A 299 -13.53 5.01 -13.63
N GLY A 300 -14.60 4.24 -13.79
CA GLY A 300 -15.01 3.69 -15.08
C GLY A 300 -15.25 4.73 -16.18
N ALA A 301 -15.50 5.99 -15.83
CA ALA A 301 -15.63 7.09 -16.78
C ALA A 301 -14.29 7.56 -17.39
N ARG A 302 -13.15 7.20 -16.78
CA ARG A 302 -11.79 7.54 -17.25
C ARG A 302 -10.95 6.30 -17.57
N LEU A 303 -11.60 5.19 -17.90
CA LEU A 303 -10.91 3.96 -18.29
C LEU A 303 -10.02 4.23 -19.52
N PRO A 304 -8.73 3.81 -19.50
CA PRO A 304 -7.85 4.00 -20.65
C PRO A 304 -8.39 3.32 -21.92
N GLU A 305 -8.12 3.92 -23.08
CA GLU A 305 -8.51 3.37 -24.37
C GLU A 305 -7.93 1.96 -24.57
N GLY A 306 -8.75 1.06 -25.10
CA GLY A 306 -8.37 -0.34 -25.36
C GLY A 306 -8.48 -1.28 -24.15
N ILE A 307 -8.65 -0.77 -22.93
CA ILE A 307 -8.86 -1.60 -21.74
C ILE A 307 -10.34 -1.95 -21.59
N THR A 308 -10.63 -3.23 -21.40
CA THR A 308 -12.00 -3.77 -21.35
C THR A 308 -12.39 -4.37 -20.00
N THR A 309 -11.47 -4.41 -19.03
CA THR A 309 -11.77 -4.95 -17.69
C THR A 309 -12.99 -4.29 -17.07
N LYS A 310 -13.79 -5.10 -16.37
CA LYS A 310 -14.97 -4.64 -15.63
C LYS A 310 -14.63 -4.30 -14.18
N ALA A 311 -13.66 -5.00 -13.60
CA ALA A 311 -13.30 -4.85 -12.20
C ALA A 311 -12.71 -3.47 -11.96
N GLY A 312 -13.27 -2.79 -10.95
CA GLY A 312 -12.81 -1.49 -10.46
C GLY A 312 -13.41 -0.28 -11.17
N ARG A 313 -14.42 -0.48 -12.01
CA ARG A 313 -15.13 0.62 -12.67
C ARG A 313 -15.97 1.46 -11.71
N ASN A 314 -16.40 0.88 -10.59
CA ASN A 314 -17.15 1.58 -9.55
C ASN A 314 -16.24 2.16 -8.45
N GLU A 315 -14.91 2.06 -8.56
CA GLU A 315 -14.01 2.74 -7.62
C GLU A 315 -14.16 4.26 -7.68
N PRO A 316 -13.77 5.00 -6.62
CA PRO A 316 -13.73 6.45 -6.67
C PRO A 316 -12.96 6.97 -7.87
N MET A 317 -13.51 8.00 -8.51
CA MET A 317 -12.86 8.65 -9.65
C MET A 317 -11.42 9.04 -9.33
N TYR A 318 -11.19 9.57 -8.13
CA TYR A 318 -9.89 9.96 -7.63
C TYR A 318 -9.76 9.62 -6.15
N THR A 319 -8.59 9.14 -5.76
CA THR A 319 -8.12 9.08 -4.37
C THR A 319 -6.77 9.79 -4.20
N CYS A 320 -6.15 10.20 -5.30
CA CYS A 320 -5.05 11.15 -5.35
C CYS A 320 -5.38 12.25 -6.37
N TYR A 321 -5.31 13.52 -5.96
CA TYR A 321 -5.74 14.67 -6.76
C TYR A 321 -4.74 15.83 -6.65
N SER A 322 -3.59 15.68 -7.29
CA SER A 322 -2.58 16.74 -7.37
C SER A 322 -2.79 17.63 -8.61
N PRO A 323 -2.08 18.78 -8.70
CA PRO A 323 -2.09 19.58 -9.92
C PRO A 323 -1.51 18.87 -11.15
N LEU A 324 -0.67 17.85 -10.94
CA LEU A 324 0.02 17.13 -12.02
C LEU A 324 -0.65 15.81 -12.39
N PHE A 325 -1.29 15.15 -11.43
CA PHE A 325 -1.86 13.83 -11.62
C PHE A 325 -3.15 13.66 -10.82
N LYS A 326 -4.11 12.94 -11.42
CA LYS A 326 -5.42 12.64 -10.84
C LYS A 326 -5.66 11.15 -10.98
N LEU A 327 -5.48 10.42 -9.89
CA LEU A 327 -5.33 8.97 -9.87
C LEU A 327 -6.26 8.33 -8.83
N THR A 328 -6.44 7.02 -8.94
CA THR A 328 -7.15 6.20 -7.95
C THR A 328 -6.13 5.17 -7.50
N LEU A 329 -5.63 5.29 -6.28
CA LEU A 329 -4.49 4.54 -5.75
C LEU A 329 -4.79 3.92 -4.38
N ASP A 330 -5.66 4.56 -3.59
CA ASP A 330 -6.07 4.11 -2.26
C ASP A 330 -7.33 3.24 -2.27
N TYR A 331 -7.28 2.09 -1.58
CA TYR A 331 -8.37 1.12 -1.56
C TYR A 331 -8.63 0.54 -0.17
N LEU A 332 -9.82 -0.05 -0.02
CA LEU A 332 -10.24 -0.85 1.12
C LEU A 332 -10.78 -2.18 0.59
N PHE A 333 -10.00 -3.25 0.74
CA PHE A 333 -10.38 -4.60 0.32
C PHE A 333 -10.70 -5.48 1.52
N VAL A 334 -11.81 -6.21 1.45
CA VAL A 334 -12.07 -7.36 2.33
C VAL A 334 -11.55 -8.60 1.62
N LEU A 335 -10.58 -9.31 2.22
CA LEU A 335 -10.09 -10.55 1.65
C LEU A 335 -11.10 -11.69 1.83
N PRO A 336 -11.08 -12.72 0.96
CA PRO A 336 -11.93 -13.88 1.15
C PRO A 336 -11.73 -14.54 2.52
N PRO A 337 -12.82 -14.97 3.17
CA PRO A 337 -12.73 -15.76 4.38
C PRO A 337 -11.97 -17.06 4.13
N LEU A 338 -11.38 -17.62 5.19
CA LEU A 338 -10.81 -18.97 5.16
C LEU A 338 -11.82 -19.98 5.70
N GLY A 339 -11.82 -21.19 5.12
CA GLY A 339 -12.73 -22.27 5.50
C GLY A 339 -14.20 -21.90 5.27
N ASP A 340 -15.06 -22.31 6.20
CA ASP A 340 -16.52 -22.09 6.12
C ASP A 340 -16.97 -20.74 6.73
N THR A 341 -16.03 -19.82 6.95
CA THR A 341 -16.32 -18.51 7.55
C THR A 341 -17.14 -17.65 6.59
N GLN A 342 -18.12 -16.93 7.11
CA GLN A 342 -18.94 -16.03 6.30
C GLN A 342 -18.17 -14.78 5.88
N TRP A 343 -18.52 -14.24 4.71
CA TRP A 343 -18.03 -12.96 4.26
C TRP A 343 -18.46 -11.83 5.21
N SER A 344 -17.56 -10.88 5.43
CA SER A 344 -17.96 -9.59 5.99
C SER A 344 -18.64 -8.73 4.94
N GLU A 345 -19.57 -7.90 5.38
CA GLU A 345 -20.36 -7.02 4.54
C GLU A 345 -19.94 -5.57 4.73
N VAL A 346 -19.86 -4.84 3.62
CA VAL A 346 -19.67 -3.39 3.65
C VAL A 346 -21.04 -2.74 3.70
N THR A 347 -21.35 -2.09 4.82
CA THR A 347 -22.68 -1.54 5.10
C THR A 347 -22.78 -0.05 4.80
N GLN A 348 -21.68 0.67 4.93
CA GLN A 348 -21.60 2.11 4.67
C GLN A 348 -20.25 2.49 4.06
N LEU A 349 -20.23 3.65 3.40
CA LEU A 349 -19.04 4.21 2.78
C LEU A 349 -18.87 5.67 3.16
N LEU A 350 -17.62 6.09 3.30
CA LEU A 350 -17.26 7.49 3.36
C LEU A 350 -17.45 8.11 1.97
N GLY A 351 -18.30 9.13 1.88
CA GLY A 351 -18.46 9.89 0.64
C GLY A 351 -17.15 10.55 0.22
N THR A 352 -16.82 10.47 -1.08
CA THR A 352 -15.61 11.08 -1.63
C THR A 352 -15.89 12.51 -2.08
N PRO A 353 -14.91 13.43 -1.94
CA PRO A 353 -15.03 14.77 -2.49
C PRO A 353 -15.26 14.74 -4.01
N LYS A 354 -16.02 15.71 -4.51
CA LYS A 354 -16.20 15.91 -5.95
C LYS A 354 -15.03 16.69 -6.54
N ALA A 355 -14.77 16.50 -7.83
CA ALA A 355 -13.71 17.24 -8.52
C ALA A 355 -13.86 18.79 -8.40
N GLU A 356 -15.09 19.30 -8.37
CA GLU A 356 -15.38 20.73 -8.21
C GLU A 356 -14.95 21.30 -6.84
N GLU A 357 -14.90 20.45 -5.80
CA GLU A 357 -14.51 20.83 -4.44
C GLU A 357 -12.97 20.86 -4.26
N LEU A 358 -12.23 20.22 -5.18
CA LEU A 358 -10.77 20.06 -5.12
C LEU A 358 -10.01 21.10 -5.96
N GLY A 359 -10.73 21.93 -6.74
CA GLY A 359 -10.15 22.98 -7.56
C GLY A 359 -9.10 22.47 -8.55
N ASN A 360 -7.91 23.06 -8.53
CA ASN A 360 -6.82 22.71 -9.45
C ASN A 360 -5.88 21.61 -8.92
N GLY A 361 -6.12 21.08 -7.72
CA GLY A 361 -5.21 20.14 -7.08
C GLY A 361 -4.99 20.47 -5.60
N VAL A 362 -4.66 19.43 -4.84
CA VAL A 362 -4.39 19.48 -3.40
C VAL A 362 -2.95 18.99 -3.12
N PRO A 363 -2.32 19.33 -1.97
CA PRO A 363 -2.86 20.00 -0.78
C PRO A 363 -3.15 21.49 -0.98
N MET A 364 -4.20 22.00 -0.34
CA MET A 364 -4.63 23.42 -0.42
C MET A 364 -5.30 23.85 0.88
N LYS A 365 -4.97 25.04 1.38
CA LYS A 365 -5.53 25.55 2.65
C LYS A 365 -7.06 25.58 2.61
N GLY A 366 -7.66 25.13 3.71
CA GLY A 366 -9.12 25.07 3.84
C GLY A 366 -9.81 23.95 3.05
N ILE A 367 -9.07 23.17 2.25
CA ILE A 367 -9.60 22.02 1.50
C ILE A 367 -9.10 20.72 2.12
N ILE A 368 -7.82 20.38 1.91
CA ILE A 368 -7.19 19.15 2.42
C ILE A 368 -5.67 19.32 2.47
N ALA A 369 -5.04 18.65 3.44
CA ALA A 369 -3.62 18.80 3.77
C ALA A 369 -2.71 17.74 3.15
N ALA A 370 -3.29 16.81 2.38
CA ALA A 370 -2.59 15.81 1.59
C ALA A 370 -3.00 15.95 0.13
N ASP A 371 -2.21 15.36 -0.75
CA ASP A 371 -2.54 15.14 -2.16
C ASP A 371 -3.48 13.94 -2.37
N HIS A 372 -3.55 13.04 -1.37
CA HIS A 372 -4.52 11.94 -1.31
C HIS A 372 -5.78 12.31 -0.53
N LEU A 373 -6.91 11.68 -0.89
CA LEU A 373 -8.23 11.84 -0.31
C LEU A 373 -8.53 10.65 0.62
N PRO A 374 -9.17 10.86 1.78
CA PRO A 374 -9.54 9.76 2.65
C PRO A 374 -10.61 8.87 2.00
N VAL A 375 -10.40 7.57 2.09
CA VAL A 375 -11.40 6.54 1.78
C VAL A 375 -11.81 5.83 3.07
N GLY A 376 -13.06 5.38 3.16
CA GLY A 376 -13.58 4.78 4.39
C GLY A 376 -14.78 3.88 4.15
N CYS A 377 -14.93 2.87 4.99
CA CYS A 377 -16.11 2.00 4.98
C CYS A 377 -16.47 1.55 6.40
N GLU A 378 -17.74 1.19 6.59
CA GLU A 378 -18.19 0.40 7.72
C GLU A 378 -18.23 -1.06 7.29
N VAL A 379 -17.60 -1.93 8.08
CA VAL A 379 -17.58 -3.39 7.85
C VAL A 379 -18.32 -4.06 8.98
N ALA A 380 -19.37 -4.81 8.65
CA ALA A 380 -20.05 -5.73 9.54
C ALA A 380 -19.52 -7.14 9.31
N TRP A 381 -19.06 -7.80 10.37
CA TRP A 381 -18.57 -9.18 10.30
C TRP A 381 -19.36 -10.09 11.24
N ALA A 382 -19.51 -11.35 10.83
CA ALA A 382 -20.40 -12.34 11.43
C ALA A 382 -19.99 -12.78 12.86
#